data_AF-A0A933DAQ9-F1
#
_entry.id   AF-A0A933DAQ9-F1
#
_cell.length_a   1.000
_cell.length_b   1.000
_cell.length_c   1.000
_cell.angle_alpha   90.00
_cell.angle_beta   90.00
_cell.angle_gamma   90.00
#
_symmetry.space_group_name_H-M   'P 1'
#
loop_
_entity.id
_entity.type
_entity.pdbx_description
1 polymer ?
#
loop_
_entity_poly.entity_id
_entity_poly.type
_entity_poly.pdbx_seq_one_letter_code
_entity_poly.pdbx_strand_id
1 'polypeptide(L)'
;MVGCTNHSMSLMDDVSSAYFSVIPNDGDTNVPLDATIVLTFAKSVDRTVVEQNVHLISELAMADSLCPVNDSMGHGMMQMAMIDSTKMNHLVDQHSMRGRFEWNDASTRCAFRPDSLMMPNMQYMIHMGREMMRMMENRMGNVGMMGGHGESMMSEDMMYHFRTIDTH
;
A
#
# COMPACT_ATOMS: atom_id res chain seq x y z
N MET A 1 -47.53 9.06 -33.55
CA MET A 1 -46.83 9.82 -32.48
C MET A 1 -47.63 9.71 -31.21
N VAL A 2 -46.96 9.78 -30.04
CA VAL A 2 -47.45 9.42 -28.69
C VAL A 2 -47.49 7.90 -28.49
N GLY A 3 -46.93 7.28 -27.44
CA GLY A 3 -46.24 7.77 -26.25
C GLY A 3 -45.83 6.53 -25.42
N CYS A 4 -44.70 6.63 -24.72
CA CYS A 4 -44.06 5.58 -23.93
C CYS A 4 -44.96 5.01 -22.81
N THR A 5 -44.89 3.71 -22.52
CA THR A 5 -45.16 3.20 -21.16
C THR A 5 -44.35 1.94 -20.84
N ASN A 6 -43.43 2.13 -19.89
CA ASN A 6 -42.77 1.20 -18.97
C ASN A 6 -42.85 -0.31 -19.25
N HIS A 7 -41.68 -0.92 -19.43
CA HIS A 7 -41.37 -2.16 -18.72
C HIS A 7 -40.03 -2.02 -18.02
N SER A 8 -40.11 -2.07 -16.70
CA SER A 8 -39.10 -2.59 -15.78
C SER A 8 -37.70 -1.99 -15.91
N MET A 9 -37.42 -0.99 -15.09
CA MET A 9 -36.05 -0.70 -14.65
C MET A 9 -35.52 -1.97 -13.99
N SER A 10 -34.80 -2.78 -14.77
CA SER A 10 -33.88 -3.76 -14.23
C SER A 10 -32.91 -2.98 -13.35
N LEU A 11 -32.88 -3.37 -12.08
CA LEU A 11 -31.89 -3.03 -11.09
C LEU A 11 -30.55 -2.84 -11.80
N MET A 12 -29.99 -1.63 -11.73
CA MET A 12 -28.62 -1.46 -12.14
C MET A 12 -27.81 -2.45 -11.31
N ASP A 13 -27.28 -3.46 -11.97
CA ASP A 13 -26.20 -4.27 -11.45
C ASP A 13 -25.16 -3.27 -10.93
N ASP A 14 -25.04 -3.21 -9.61
CA ASP A 14 -24.01 -2.47 -8.93
C ASP A 14 -22.70 -3.10 -9.41
N VAL A 15 -22.12 -2.52 -10.45
CA VAL A 15 -20.73 -2.74 -10.79
C VAL A 15 -19.97 -2.06 -9.66
N SER A 16 -19.91 -2.74 -8.49
CA SER A 16 -19.00 -2.48 -7.40
C SER A 16 -17.61 -2.58 -8.00
N SER A 17 -17.16 -1.49 -8.62
CA SER A 17 -15.80 -1.32 -9.08
C SER A 17 -14.91 -1.68 -7.91
N ALA A 18 -13.98 -2.62 -8.13
CA ALA A 18 -12.96 -3.01 -7.17
C ALA A 18 -12.07 -1.79 -6.92
N TYR A 19 -12.52 -0.90 -6.04
CA TYR A 19 -11.87 0.38 -5.77
C TYR A 19 -11.01 0.24 -4.52
N PHE A 20 -9.71 0.47 -4.69
CA PHE A 20 -8.74 0.58 -3.61
C PHE A 20 -7.88 1.81 -3.85
N SER A 21 -7.59 2.56 -2.79
CA SER A 21 -6.71 3.72 -2.87
C SER A 21 -5.88 3.90 -1.61
N VAL A 22 -4.70 4.47 -1.80
CA VAL A 22 -3.72 4.78 -0.75
C VAL A 22 -3.36 6.25 -0.84
N ILE A 23 -3.31 6.91 0.31
CA ILE A 23 -2.84 8.29 0.45
C ILE A 23 -1.71 8.28 1.48
N PRO A 24 -0.53 8.87 1.22
CA PRO A 24 -0.09 9.45 -0.05
C PRO A 24 -0.14 8.46 -1.22
N ASN A 25 -0.34 8.98 -2.43
CA ASN A 25 -0.33 8.15 -3.64
C ASN A 25 1.12 7.74 -3.97
N ASP A 26 1.26 6.72 -4.82
CA ASP A 26 2.57 6.34 -5.33
C ASP A 26 3.21 7.48 -6.13
N GLY A 27 4.46 7.78 -5.84
CA GLY A 27 5.22 8.87 -6.44
C GLY A 27 4.92 10.26 -5.85
N ASP A 28 4.04 10.39 -4.86
CA ASP A 28 3.77 11.69 -4.24
C ASP A 28 5.05 12.30 -3.65
N THR A 29 5.22 13.60 -3.84
CA THR A 29 6.35 14.39 -3.31
C THR A 29 5.84 15.49 -2.39
N ASN A 30 6.69 16.03 -1.53
CA ASN A 30 6.34 17.06 -0.55
C ASN A 30 5.30 16.61 0.48
N VAL A 31 5.31 15.33 0.84
CA VAL A 31 4.43 14.79 1.88
C VAL A 31 4.83 15.36 3.26
N PRO A 32 3.89 15.86 4.07
CA PRO A 32 4.18 16.34 5.43
C PRO A 32 4.87 15.28 6.30
N LEU A 33 5.73 15.71 7.23
CA LEU A 33 6.46 14.80 8.11
C LEU A 33 5.56 14.06 9.11
N ASP A 34 4.37 14.61 9.39
CA ASP A 34 3.32 14.03 10.23
C ASP A 34 2.19 13.38 9.40
N ALA A 35 2.43 13.13 8.11
CA ALA A 35 1.40 12.59 7.24
C ALA A 35 0.90 11.23 7.73
N THR A 36 -0.42 11.08 7.68
CA THR A 36 -1.13 9.84 8.00
C THR A 36 -1.32 9.03 6.71
N ILE A 37 -1.01 7.74 6.76
CA ILE A 37 -1.23 6.84 5.62
C ILE A 37 -2.69 6.38 5.65
N VAL A 38 -3.46 6.63 4.61
CA VAL A 38 -4.89 6.28 4.53
C VAL A 38 -5.10 5.24 3.46
N LEU A 39 -5.64 4.09 3.84
CA LEU A 39 -6.07 3.03 2.93
C LEU A 39 -7.60 3.04 2.84
N THR A 40 -8.13 3.08 1.63
CA THR A 40 -9.56 3.06 1.36
C THR A 40 -9.92 1.85 0.50
N PHE A 41 -10.96 1.15 0.92
CA PHE A 41 -11.40 -0.14 0.39
C PHE A 41 -12.86 -0.02 -0.10
N ALA A 42 -13.18 -0.59 -1.26
CA ALA A 42 -14.55 -0.63 -1.78
C ALA A 42 -15.50 -1.47 -0.90
N LYS A 43 -14.95 -2.45 -0.18
CA LYS A 43 -15.71 -3.39 0.66
C LYS A 43 -15.03 -3.56 2.01
N SER A 44 -15.81 -3.98 3.01
CA SER A 44 -15.29 -4.24 4.35
C SER A 44 -14.19 -5.31 4.31
N VAL A 45 -13.06 -5.01 4.94
CA VAL A 45 -11.90 -5.92 5.05
C VAL A 45 -11.72 -6.43 6.48
N ASP A 46 -10.88 -7.46 6.63
CA ASP A 46 -10.43 -7.91 7.94
C ASP A 46 -9.36 -6.95 8.47
N ARG A 47 -9.63 -6.33 9.62
CA ARG A 47 -8.74 -5.32 10.22
C ARG A 47 -7.39 -5.93 10.63
N THR A 48 -7.43 -7.12 11.23
CA THR A 48 -6.23 -7.82 11.71
C THR A 48 -5.28 -8.11 10.57
N VAL A 49 -5.82 -8.55 9.42
CA VAL A 49 -5.01 -8.83 8.22
C VAL A 49 -4.32 -7.58 7.73
N VAL A 50 -5.02 -6.44 7.65
CA VAL A 50 -4.41 -5.17 7.21
C VAL A 50 -3.36 -4.69 8.20
N GLU A 51 -3.64 -4.71 9.50
CA GLU A 51 -2.71 -4.24 10.53
C GLU A 51 -1.42 -5.06 10.59
N GLN A 52 -1.49 -6.35 10.28
CA GLN A 52 -0.33 -7.25 10.25
C GLN A 52 0.48 -7.18 8.96
N ASN A 53 -0.04 -6.55 7.90
CA ASN A 53 0.56 -6.58 6.57
C ASN A 53 0.86 -5.19 6.01
N VAL A 54 0.47 -4.10 6.67
CA VAL A 54 0.82 -2.72 6.28
C VAL A 54 2.03 -2.27 7.06
N HIS A 55 3.11 -1.97 6.35
CA HIS A 55 4.37 -1.52 6.94
C HIS A 55 4.88 -0.26 6.25
N LEU A 56 5.24 0.74 7.04
CA LEU A 56 5.91 1.95 6.54
C LEU A 56 7.41 1.83 6.79
N ILE A 57 8.23 1.94 5.75
CA ILE A 57 9.68 1.73 5.81
C ILE A 57 10.39 2.89 5.11
N SER A 58 11.37 3.51 5.76
CA SER A 58 12.20 4.56 5.13
C SER A 58 13.27 3.97 4.21
N GLU A 59 13.62 4.67 3.13
CA GLU A 59 14.71 4.32 2.23
C GLU A 59 16.04 4.12 2.98
N LEU A 60 16.32 4.96 3.98
CA LEU A 60 17.52 4.81 4.82
C LEU A 60 17.60 3.43 5.48
N ALA A 61 16.48 2.91 5.95
CA ALA A 61 16.43 1.58 6.55
C ALA A 61 16.62 0.45 5.53
N MET A 62 16.22 0.67 4.28
CA MET A 62 16.46 -0.28 3.18
C MET A 62 17.92 -0.29 2.74
N ALA A 63 18.63 0.82 2.98
CA ALA A 63 20.05 0.99 2.74
C ALA A 63 20.91 0.58 3.94
N ASP A 64 20.30 0.14 5.06
CA ASP A 64 21.05 -0.31 6.23
C ASP A 64 21.94 -1.51 5.86
N SER A 65 23.26 -1.33 6.04
CA SER A 65 24.27 -2.34 5.74
C SER A 65 24.23 -3.52 6.70
N LEU A 66 23.50 -3.42 7.81
CA LEU A 66 23.22 -4.51 8.75
C LEU A 66 22.00 -5.35 8.36
N CYS A 67 21.23 -4.94 7.35
CA CYS A 67 20.34 -5.87 6.67
C CYS A 67 21.21 -7.04 6.20
N PRO A 68 20.85 -8.31 6.50
CA PRO A 68 21.61 -9.48 6.08
C PRO A 68 21.46 -9.72 4.57
N VAL A 69 21.75 -8.72 3.74
CA VAL A 69 22.27 -8.96 2.41
C VAL A 69 23.69 -9.40 2.63
N ASN A 70 23.94 -10.71 2.48
CA ASN A 70 25.28 -11.26 2.32
C ASN A 70 26.15 -10.26 1.54
N ASP A 71 27.35 -9.97 2.06
CA ASP A 71 28.44 -9.13 1.52
C ASP A 71 28.88 -9.47 0.06
N SER A 72 28.06 -10.20 -0.70
CA SER A 72 28.32 -10.73 -2.04
C SER A 72 27.43 -10.13 -3.14
N MET A 73 26.57 -9.16 -2.82
CA MET A 73 25.65 -8.56 -3.81
C MET A 73 26.28 -7.29 -4.44
N GLY A 74 26.99 -7.47 -5.55
CA GLY A 74 27.61 -6.37 -6.30
C GLY A 74 26.61 -5.34 -6.85
N HIS A 75 27.13 -4.13 -7.14
CA HIS A 75 26.46 -2.89 -7.58
C HIS A 75 25.45 -2.97 -8.75
N GLY A 76 25.18 -4.15 -9.32
CA GLY A 76 24.24 -4.36 -10.43
C GLY A 76 22.92 -5.07 -10.06
N MET A 77 22.71 -5.45 -8.79
CA MET A 77 21.60 -6.34 -8.39
C MET A 77 20.55 -5.67 -7.50
N MET A 78 20.42 -4.34 -7.56
CA MET A 78 19.41 -3.58 -6.82
C MET A 78 17.98 -4.03 -7.14
N GLN A 79 17.76 -4.60 -8.33
CA GLN A 79 16.50 -5.21 -8.75
C GLN A 79 16.28 -6.64 -8.21
N MET A 80 17.33 -7.38 -7.85
CA MET A 80 17.22 -8.70 -7.19
C MET A 80 17.04 -8.61 -5.68
N ALA A 81 17.54 -7.55 -5.04
CA ALA A 81 17.35 -7.33 -3.60
C ALA A 81 15.87 -7.08 -3.21
N MET A 82 15.01 -6.75 -4.18
CA MET A 82 13.55 -6.64 -4.00
C MET A 82 12.81 -7.99 -4.18
N ILE A 83 13.52 -9.07 -4.54
CA ILE A 83 12.97 -10.44 -4.66
C ILE A 83 13.35 -11.32 -3.45
N ASP A 84 14.31 -10.89 -2.62
CA ASP A 84 14.71 -11.67 -1.45
C ASP A 84 13.72 -11.45 -0.29
N SER A 85 12.76 -12.37 -0.19
CA SER A 85 11.78 -12.43 0.92
C SER A 85 12.42 -12.31 2.30
N THR A 86 13.68 -12.72 2.49
CA THR A 86 14.42 -12.56 3.76
C THR A 86 14.70 -11.10 4.08
N LYS A 87 15.09 -10.29 3.10
CA LYS A 87 15.32 -8.85 3.29
C LYS A 87 14.01 -8.15 3.65
N MET A 88 12.93 -8.44 2.94
CA MET A 88 11.63 -7.85 3.26
C MET A 88 11.11 -8.26 4.62
N ASN A 89 11.26 -9.54 5.01
CA ASN A 89 10.93 -9.99 6.36
C ASN A 89 11.73 -9.25 7.44
N HIS A 90 13.04 -9.03 7.22
CA HIS A 90 13.86 -8.26 8.14
C HIS A 90 13.44 -6.79 8.21
N LEU A 91 13.18 -6.15 7.06
CA LEU A 91 12.72 -4.76 7.01
C LEU A 91 11.37 -4.57 7.71
N VAL A 92 10.44 -5.51 7.52
CA VAL A 92 9.15 -5.53 8.20
C VAL A 92 9.32 -5.71 9.71
N ASP A 93 10.18 -6.63 10.14
CA ASP A 93 10.35 -6.97 11.56
C ASP A 93 11.15 -5.93 12.34
N GLN A 94 12.22 -5.38 11.74
CA GLN A 94 13.20 -4.53 12.43
C GLN A 94 13.11 -3.05 12.06
N HIS A 95 12.60 -2.73 10.87
CA HIS A 95 12.65 -1.39 10.30
C HIS A 95 11.28 -0.79 9.96
N SER A 96 10.20 -1.52 10.21
CA SER A 96 8.86 -0.97 10.08
C SER A 96 8.64 0.12 11.13
N MET A 97 8.23 1.29 10.66
CA MET A 97 7.89 2.40 11.52
C MET A 97 6.67 2.02 12.36
N ARG A 98 6.78 2.21 13.67
CA ARG A 98 5.67 1.99 14.59
C ARG A 98 4.60 3.06 14.43
N GLY A 99 3.36 2.67 14.67
CA GLY A 99 2.22 3.56 14.59
C GLY A 99 0.94 2.91 15.08
N ARG A 100 -0.15 3.66 14.92
CA ARG A 100 -1.49 3.23 15.31
C ARG A 100 -2.41 3.20 14.10
N PHE A 101 -3.24 2.17 14.05
CA PHE A 101 -4.31 2.05 13.08
C PHE A 101 -5.62 2.59 13.65
N GLU A 102 -6.27 3.47 12.90
CA GLU A 102 -7.59 4.03 13.20
C GLU A 102 -8.56 3.61 12.09
N TRP A 103 -9.64 2.93 12.47
CA TRP A 103 -10.61 2.36 11.54
C TRP A 103 -11.94 3.10 11.60
N ASN A 104 -12.64 3.15 10.47
CA ASN A 104 -14.07 3.45 10.48
C ASN A 104 -14.89 2.21 10.91
N ASP A 105 -16.14 2.42 11.32
CA ASP A 105 -17.03 1.33 11.76
C ASP A 105 -17.28 0.29 10.68
N ALA A 106 -17.33 0.71 9.41
CA ALA A 106 -17.57 -0.16 8.27
C ALA A 106 -16.36 -1.04 7.86
N SER A 107 -15.19 -0.84 8.46
CA SER A 107 -13.94 -1.51 8.07
C SER A 107 -13.59 -1.33 6.59
N THR A 108 -13.94 -0.18 6.01
CA THR A 108 -13.65 0.20 4.62
C THR A 108 -12.59 1.29 4.52
N ARG A 109 -12.17 1.86 5.65
CA ARG A 109 -11.14 2.89 5.70
C ARG A 109 -10.26 2.68 6.91
N CYS A 110 -8.95 2.66 6.68
CA CYS A 110 -7.92 2.54 7.68
C CYS A 110 -6.97 3.74 7.59
N ALA A 111 -6.65 4.35 8.71
CA ALA A 111 -5.65 5.41 8.82
C ALA A 111 -4.52 4.91 9.73
N PHE A 112 -3.33 4.73 9.16
CA PHE A 112 -2.11 4.44 9.89
C PHE A 112 -1.37 5.74 10.22
N ARG A 113 -1.23 6.01 11.51
CA ARG A 113 -0.51 7.16 12.05
C ARG A 113 0.83 6.72 12.62
N PRO A 114 1.96 7.14 12.03
CA PRO A 114 3.26 6.90 12.63
C PRO A 114 3.36 7.52 14.03
N ASP A 115 3.97 6.81 14.99
CA ASP A 115 4.15 7.29 16.36
C ASP A 115 5.22 8.38 16.48
N SER A 116 6.02 8.58 15.42
CA SER A 116 7.10 9.56 15.33
C SER A 116 7.02 10.31 14.02
N LEU A 117 7.62 11.50 13.95
CA LEU A 117 7.71 12.25 12.70
C LEU A 117 8.62 11.51 11.73
N MET A 118 8.25 11.57 10.45
CA MET A 118 9.09 11.11 9.35
C MET A 118 10.27 12.07 9.13
N MET A 119 11.37 11.55 8.57
CA MET A 119 12.54 12.35 8.25
C MET A 119 12.26 13.28 7.05
N PRO A 120 12.79 14.51 7.03
CA PRO A 120 12.65 15.41 5.89
C PRO A 120 13.45 14.91 4.68
N ASN A 121 12.95 15.22 3.48
CA ASN A 121 13.55 14.81 2.19
C ASN A 121 13.93 13.33 2.10
N MET A 122 13.09 12.47 2.69
CA MET A 122 13.31 11.04 2.78
C MET A 122 12.24 10.34 1.95
N GLN A 123 12.65 9.33 1.20
CA GLN A 123 11.72 8.45 0.53
C GLN A 123 11.24 7.37 1.50
N TYR A 124 9.94 7.12 1.49
CA TYR A 124 9.29 6.07 2.26
C TYR A 124 8.58 5.10 1.32
N MET A 125 8.50 3.84 1.75
CA MET A 125 7.73 2.79 1.12
C MET A 125 6.63 2.33 2.07
N ILE A 126 5.40 2.26 1.56
CA ILE A 126 4.27 1.58 2.16
C ILE A 126 4.24 0.18 1.55
N HIS A 127 4.68 -0.80 2.31
CA HIS A 127 4.63 -2.21 1.95
C HIS A 127 3.31 -2.83 2.42
N MET A 128 2.64 -3.52 1.52
CA MET A 128 1.43 -4.30 1.76
C MET A 128 1.67 -5.76 1.44
N GLY A 129 1.65 -6.56 2.49
CA GLY A 129 1.99 -7.98 2.43
C GLY A 129 0.98 -8.84 1.66
N ARG A 130 1.46 -10.00 1.23
CA ARG A 130 0.68 -11.02 0.51
C ARG A 130 -0.67 -11.39 1.06
N GLU A 131 -0.80 -11.54 2.37
CA GLU A 131 -2.07 -11.97 2.95
C GLU A 131 -3.16 -10.90 2.79
N MET A 132 -2.76 -9.62 2.85
CA MET A 132 -3.65 -8.52 2.53
C MET A 132 -4.04 -8.52 1.04
N MET A 133 -3.08 -8.74 0.14
CA MET A 133 -3.33 -8.83 -1.30
C MET A 133 -4.31 -9.97 -1.64
N ARG A 134 -4.10 -11.17 -1.07
CA ARG A 134 -5.01 -12.31 -1.22
C ARG A 134 -6.41 -12.02 -0.68
N MET A 135 -6.50 -11.34 0.45
CA MET A 135 -7.80 -10.93 0.99
C MET A 135 -8.51 -9.95 0.04
N MET A 136 -7.78 -8.97 -0.51
CA MET A 136 -8.36 -8.01 -1.45
C MET A 136 -8.82 -8.70 -2.73
N GLU A 137 -8.02 -9.60 -3.30
CA GLU A 137 -8.39 -10.40 -4.47
C GLU A 137 -9.66 -11.23 -4.22
N ASN A 138 -9.73 -11.92 -3.08
CA ASN A 138 -10.89 -12.74 -2.72
C ASN A 138 -12.17 -11.93 -2.48
N ARG A 139 -12.07 -10.70 -1.95
CA ARG A 139 -13.24 -9.88 -1.58
C ARG A 139 -13.69 -8.92 -2.68
N MET A 140 -12.73 -8.38 -3.41
CA MET A 140 -12.95 -7.32 -4.40
C MET A 140 -12.87 -7.83 -5.84
N GLY A 141 -12.45 -9.09 -6.04
CA GLY A 141 -12.15 -9.61 -7.37
C GLY A 141 -10.79 -9.13 -7.85
N ASN A 142 -10.46 -9.38 -9.13
CA ASN A 142 -9.21 -8.92 -9.72
C ASN A 142 -9.16 -7.38 -9.67
N VAL A 143 -8.40 -6.83 -8.72
CA VAL A 143 -8.28 -5.39 -8.50
C VAL A 143 -7.45 -4.81 -9.64
N GLY A 144 -8.10 -4.54 -10.77
CA GLY A 144 -7.51 -3.80 -11.88
C GLY A 144 -7.29 -2.36 -11.46
N MET A 145 -6.12 -2.04 -10.92
CA MET A 145 -5.76 -0.68 -10.55
C MET A 145 -5.60 0.18 -11.82
N MET A 146 -6.56 1.05 -12.12
CA MET A 146 -6.36 2.13 -13.09
C MET A 146 -5.50 3.22 -12.44
N GLY A 147 -4.19 3.18 -12.66
CA GLY A 147 -3.29 4.29 -12.35
C GLY A 147 -1.84 3.88 -12.13
N GLY A 148 -1.01 4.06 -13.16
CA GLY A 148 0.43 4.31 -13.01
C GLY A 148 1.34 3.09 -12.96
N HIS A 149 1.98 2.81 -14.11
CA HIS A 149 3.28 2.14 -14.29
C HIS A 149 3.59 0.86 -13.48
N GLY A 150 3.39 -0.29 -14.14
CA GLY A 150 4.08 -1.53 -13.76
C GLY A 150 3.40 -2.78 -14.28
N GLU A 151 3.52 -3.06 -15.58
CA GLU A 151 3.36 -4.44 -16.07
C GLU A 151 4.45 -5.31 -15.44
N SER A 152 4.14 -5.93 -14.30
CA SER A 152 4.79 -7.15 -13.86
C SER A 152 3.77 -7.97 -13.09
N MET A 153 3.60 -9.21 -13.55
CA MET A 153 2.89 -10.31 -12.91
C MET A 153 2.86 -10.15 -11.39
N MET A 154 1.65 -10.10 -10.81
CA MET A 154 1.33 -10.04 -9.37
C MET A 154 2.53 -10.42 -8.50
N SER A 155 3.35 -9.42 -8.16
CA SER A 155 4.28 -9.59 -7.06
C SER A 155 3.41 -9.89 -5.84
N GLU A 156 3.78 -10.88 -5.05
CA GLU A 156 2.95 -11.33 -3.94
C GLU A 156 2.66 -10.19 -2.95
N ASP A 157 3.41 -9.09 -3.03
CA ASP A 157 3.29 -7.89 -2.20
C ASP A 157 3.09 -6.63 -3.07
N MET A 158 2.46 -5.61 -2.50
CA MET A 158 2.22 -4.32 -3.15
C MET A 158 2.97 -3.21 -2.42
N MET A 159 3.62 -2.32 -3.16
CA MET A 159 4.48 -1.28 -2.61
C MET A 159 4.14 0.08 -3.20
N TYR A 160 3.96 1.09 -2.34
CA TYR A 160 3.79 2.48 -2.74
C TYR A 160 4.95 3.29 -2.20
N HIS A 161 5.45 4.25 -2.97
CA HIS A 161 6.53 5.12 -2.57
C HIS A 161 6.07 6.56 -2.51
N PHE A 162 6.56 7.32 -1.54
CA PHE A 162 6.38 8.75 -1.52
C PHE A 162 7.60 9.43 -0.91
N ARG A 163 7.77 10.73 -1.14
CA ARG A 163 8.86 11.52 -0.59
C ARG A 163 8.32 12.62 0.31
N THR A 164 8.89 12.73 1.50
CA THR A 164 8.56 13.78 2.44
C THR A 164 9.09 15.14 2.01
N ILE A 165 8.47 16.21 2.52
CA ILE A 165 8.87 17.58 2.29
C ILE A 165 10.32 17.83 2.76
N ASP A 166 11.04 18.63 1.99
CA ASP A 166 12.34 19.17 2.38
C ASP A 166 12.13 20.41 3.26
N THR A 167 12.83 20.49 4.39
CA THR A 167 12.70 21.58 5.36
C THR A 167 13.86 22.58 5.33
N HIS A 168 14.70 22.55 4.28
CA HIS A 168 15.89 23.40 4.15
C HIS A 168 15.71 24.62 3.25
#